data_AF-A0A935Z7S3-F1
#
_entry.id   AF-A0A935Z7S3-F1
#
_cell.length_a   1.000
_cell.length_b   1.000
_cell.length_c   1.000
_cell.angle_alpha   90.00
_cell.angle_beta   90.00
_cell.angle_gamma   90.00
#
_symmetry.space_group_name_H-M   'P 1'
#
loop_
_entity.id
_entity.type
_entity.pdbx_description
1 polymer ?
#
loop_
_entity_poly.entity_id
_entity_poly.type
_entity_poly.pdbx_seq_one_letter_code
_entity_poly.pdbx_strand_id
1 'polypeptide(L)'
;MLGSERSAMTGVDLDDLDQDALDRFVIERAPELVAALGRDDAAIRLGLLAKVAPRLAPTQVGLYVFGKVPQYVAPEWGVACVSFDGRTLADPIASRVDAEGPLAVLVSKALTFVDEAQRGSSARYSPAVVREVVVNALVHRDLRRPSRVSVRVFADRLEVHSPGGPPEGYADLDDLAREGGVSAPRNPLLASVARRLGLGEQLGRGLVRIVTEGSAGLDERVEIRVSPKDVLVCLPPAIAKGRPLS
;
A
#
# COMPACT_ATOMS: atom_id res chain seq x y z
N MET A 1 18.49 -3.60 15.99
CA MET A 1 18.75 -2.58 14.95
C MET A 1 17.42 -1.92 14.65
N LEU A 2 17.26 -0.61 14.83
CA LEU A 2 16.02 0.07 14.40
C LEU A 2 15.88 -0.11 12.88
N GLY A 3 14.69 -0.48 12.40
CA GLY A 3 14.45 -0.62 10.96
C GLY A 3 14.71 0.70 10.21
N SER A 4 15.14 0.62 8.95
CA SER A 4 15.45 1.78 8.10
C SER A 4 14.33 2.83 8.08
N GLU A 5 13.09 2.40 8.28
CA GLU A 5 11.86 3.18 8.40
C GLU A 5 11.94 4.42 9.30
N ARG A 6 12.71 4.37 10.39
CA ARG A 6 12.86 5.46 11.37
C ARG A 6 14.09 6.33 11.13
N SER A 7 14.85 6.04 10.08
CA SER A 7 16.07 6.79 9.75
C SER A 7 15.69 8.10 9.08
N ALA A 8 16.42 9.16 9.39
CA ALA A 8 16.31 10.43 8.69
C ALA A 8 16.60 10.23 7.20
N MET A 9 15.74 10.76 6.34
CA MET A 9 15.98 10.79 4.90
C MET A 9 16.95 11.94 4.59
N THR A 10 17.94 11.65 3.75
CA THR A 10 18.93 12.64 3.30
C THR A 10 18.35 13.50 2.19
N GLY A 11 18.66 14.80 2.19
CA GLY A 11 18.25 15.72 1.12
C GLY A 11 16.79 16.15 1.17
N VAL A 12 16.11 15.93 2.30
CA VAL A 12 14.76 16.43 2.58
C VAL A 12 14.70 17.12 3.94
N ASP A 13 13.77 18.05 4.08
CA ASP A 13 13.47 18.73 5.34
C ASP A 13 11.96 18.82 5.61
N LEU A 14 11.56 19.67 6.56
CA LEU A 14 10.15 19.80 6.94
C LEU A 14 9.29 20.48 5.86
N ASP A 15 9.89 21.25 4.95
CA ASP A 15 9.16 21.91 3.86
C ASP A 15 8.74 20.91 2.79
N ASP A 16 9.37 19.73 2.73
CA ASP A 16 8.93 18.61 1.89
C ASP A 16 7.69 17.89 2.43
N LEU A 17 7.27 18.19 3.66
CA LEU A 17 6.09 17.58 4.29
C LEU A 17 4.85 18.49 4.19
N ASP A 18 3.70 17.85 4.06
CA ASP A 18 2.42 18.40 4.49
C ASP A 18 2.41 18.45 6.03
N GLN A 19 2.88 19.58 6.57
CA GLN A 19 3.04 19.77 8.00
C GLN A 19 1.68 19.79 8.72
N ASP A 20 0.62 20.30 8.09
CA ASP A 20 -0.73 20.33 8.67
C ASP A 20 -1.29 18.91 8.84
N ALA A 21 -1.07 18.04 7.84
CA ALA A 21 -1.45 16.63 7.93
C ALA A 21 -0.65 15.88 9.01
N LEU A 22 0.66 16.15 9.09
CA LEU A 22 1.52 15.59 10.13
C LEU A 22 1.08 16.04 11.53
N ASP A 23 0.79 17.34 11.71
CA ASP A 23 0.37 17.92 12.99
C ASP A 23 -0.91 17.29 13.48
N ARG A 24 -1.92 17.25 12.60
CA ARG A 24 -3.20 16.63 12.90
C ARG A 24 -3.02 15.18 13.35
N PHE A 25 -2.22 14.41 12.60
CA PHE A 25 -1.95 13.01 12.94
C PHE A 25 -1.27 12.88 14.30
N VAL A 26 -0.22 13.67 14.58
CA VAL A 26 0.56 13.58 15.83
C VAL A 26 -0.31 13.97 17.04
N ILE A 27 -1.09 15.05 16.92
CA ILE A 27 -2.00 15.53 17.96
C ILE A 27 -3.09 14.51 18.26
N GLU A 28 -3.76 13.98 17.23
CA GLU A 28 -4.80 12.96 17.41
C GLU A 28 -4.22 11.66 17.98
N ARG A 29 -3.02 11.30 17.54
CA ARG A 29 -2.38 10.03 17.93
C ARG A 29 -1.90 10.01 19.37
N ALA A 30 -1.28 11.11 19.82
CA ALA A 30 -0.54 11.14 21.08
C ALA A 30 -0.69 12.50 21.78
N PRO A 31 -1.93 12.92 22.14
CA PRO A 31 -2.19 14.23 22.71
C PRO A 31 -1.42 14.46 24.01
N GLU A 32 -1.30 13.44 24.86
CA GLU A 32 -0.53 13.49 26.11
C GLU A 32 0.97 13.70 25.87
N LEU A 33 1.51 13.10 24.81
CA LEU A 33 2.93 13.23 24.45
C LEU A 33 3.22 14.62 23.88
N VAL A 34 2.30 15.15 23.07
CA VAL A 34 2.36 16.52 22.56
C VAL A 34 2.29 17.52 23.70
N ALA A 35 1.39 17.31 24.67
CA ALA A 35 1.30 18.19 25.84
C ALA A 35 2.58 18.15 26.71
N ALA A 36 3.23 16.99 26.82
CA ALA A 36 4.41 16.82 27.65
C ALA A 36 5.71 17.31 26.99
N LEU A 37 5.90 17.10 25.69
CA LEU A 37 7.17 17.31 24.99
C LEU A 37 7.10 18.33 23.85
N GLY A 38 5.90 18.73 23.44
CA GLY A 38 5.69 19.50 22.21
C GLY A 38 5.56 18.60 20.96
N ARG A 39 5.09 19.22 19.87
CA ARG A 39 4.76 18.53 18.61
C ARG A 39 5.95 17.79 18.01
N ASP A 40 7.11 18.46 17.91
CA ASP A 40 8.28 17.92 17.20
C ASP A 40 8.87 16.70 17.93
N ASP A 41 9.03 16.80 19.24
CA ASP A 41 9.52 15.68 20.06
C ASP A 41 8.52 14.52 20.07
N ALA A 42 7.21 14.79 20.06
CA ALA A 42 6.20 13.76 19.89
C ALA A 42 6.32 13.07 18.51
N ALA A 43 6.52 13.84 17.43
CA ALA A 43 6.71 13.29 16.08
C ALA A 43 8.01 12.46 15.97
N ILE A 44 9.08 12.86 16.67
CA ILE A 44 10.32 12.07 16.78
C ILE A 44 10.06 10.74 17.51
N ARG A 45 9.35 10.78 18.64
CA ARG A 45 9.01 9.57 19.42
C ARG A 45 8.11 8.61 18.64
N LEU A 46 7.18 9.15 17.86
CA LEU A 46 6.36 8.36 16.92
C LEU A 46 7.18 7.82 15.74
N GLY A 47 8.41 8.29 15.53
CA GLY A 47 9.31 7.85 14.47
C GLY A 47 8.98 8.45 13.12
N LEU A 48 8.27 9.59 13.07
CA LEU A 48 7.91 10.29 11.85
C LEU A 48 8.97 11.34 11.48
N LEU A 49 9.58 11.97 12.49
CA LEU A 49 10.72 12.86 12.34
C LEU A 49 11.97 12.28 13.02
N ALA A 50 13.12 12.78 12.63
CA ALA A 50 14.40 12.47 13.25
C ALA A 50 15.21 13.77 13.45
N LYS A 51 16.01 13.80 14.52
CA LYS A 51 16.89 14.92 14.81
C LYS A 51 18.22 14.73 14.07
N VAL A 52 18.51 15.61 13.13
CA VAL A 52 19.77 15.69 12.38
C VAL A 52 20.39 17.05 12.70
N ALA A 53 21.07 17.14 13.85
CA ALA A 53 21.50 18.41 14.42
C ALA A 53 22.25 19.29 13.38
N PRO A 54 21.89 20.59 13.25
CA PRO A 54 20.96 21.35 14.10
C PRO A 54 19.47 21.30 13.69
N ARG A 55 19.09 20.47 12.71
CA ARG A 55 17.76 20.46 12.09
C ARG A 55 16.93 19.22 12.43
N LEU A 56 15.66 19.28 12.09
CA LEU A 56 14.79 18.12 11.98
C LEU A 56 14.71 17.68 10.53
N ALA A 57 14.59 16.37 10.31
CA ALA A 57 14.39 15.79 9.01
C ALA A 57 13.24 14.76 9.07
N PRO A 58 12.48 14.60 7.99
CA PRO A 58 11.57 13.48 7.84
C PRO A 58 12.31 12.14 7.97
N THR A 59 11.67 11.18 8.62
CA THR A 59 12.06 9.78 8.46
C THR A 59 11.55 9.22 7.13
N GLN A 60 11.97 8.02 6.74
CA GLN A 60 11.42 7.35 5.56
C GLN A 60 9.90 7.21 5.63
N VAL A 61 9.35 6.77 6.78
CA VAL A 61 7.88 6.68 6.95
C VAL A 61 7.23 8.05 7.02
N GLY A 62 7.84 9.02 7.72
CA GLY A 62 7.35 10.39 7.76
C GLY A 62 7.20 10.98 6.36
N LEU A 63 8.22 10.81 5.52
CA LEU A 63 8.19 11.25 4.13
C LEU A 63 7.15 10.46 3.31
N TYR A 64 7.10 9.13 3.42
CA TYR A 64 6.18 8.32 2.58
C TYR A 64 4.70 8.55 2.90
N VAL A 65 4.39 8.99 4.12
CA VAL A 65 3.01 9.21 4.55
C VAL A 65 2.60 10.67 4.45
N PHE A 66 3.49 11.61 4.79
CA PHE A 66 3.18 13.04 4.88
C PHE A 66 3.97 13.89 3.90
N GLY A 67 4.84 13.31 3.08
CA GLY A 67 5.59 14.05 2.06
C GLY A 67 4.69 14.56 0.94
N LYS A 68 4.96 15.78 0.47
CA LYS A 68 4.28 16.38 -0.68
C LYS A 68 4.57 15.57 -1.95
N VAL A 69 5.85 15.26 -2.18
CA VAL A 69 6.32 14.44 -3.32
C VAL A 69 7.51 13.57 -2.88
N PRO A 70 7.27 12.43 -2.22
CA PRO A 70 8.36 11.56 -1.74
C PRO A 70 9.33 11.09 -2.85
N GLN A 71 8.85 11.06 -4.09
CA GLN A 71 9.55 10.55 -5.26
C GLN A 71 10.82 11.33 -5.62
N TYR A 72 10.96 12.59 -5.18
CA TYR A 72 12.18 13.38 -5.43
C TYR A 72 13.43 12.75 -4.83
N VAL A 73 13.30 12.01 -3.73
CA VAL A 73 14.42 11.28 -3.10
C VAL A 73 14.21 9.78 -3.03
N ALA A 74 13.01 9.28 -3.33
CA ALA A 74 12.67 7.87 -3.36
C ALA A 74 11.85 7.53 -4.63
N PRO A 75 12.48 7.51 -5.82
CA PRO A 75 11.77 7.28 -7.10
C PRO A 75 11.06 5.91 -7.17
N GLU A 76 11.48 4.94 -6.35
CA GLU A 76 10.86 3.63 -6.19
C GLU A 76 9.55 3.65 -5.39
N TRP A 77 9.27 4.73 -4.64
CA TRP A 77 8.01 4.91 -3.91
C TRP A 77 6.92 5.35 -4.89
N GLY A 78 6.01 4.46 -5.26
CA GLY A 78 4.96 4.76 -6.22
C GLY A 78 4.20 3.52 -6.65
N VAL A 79 3.18 3.72 -7.47
CA VAL A 79 2.39 2.64 -8.07
C VAL A 79 2.38 2.79 -9.58
N ALA A 80 2.88 1.78 -10.30
CA ALA A 80 2.82 1.71 -11.75
C ALA A 80 1.53 0.99 -12.18
N CYS A 81 0.57 1.77 -12.68
CA CYS A 81 -0.72 1.28 -13.14
C CYS A 81 -0.72 1.10 -14.66
N VAL A 82 -1.15 -0.07 -15.14
CA VAL A 82 -1.26 -0.38 -16.57
C VAL A 82 -2.52 -1.19 -16.84
N SER A 83 -3.24 -0.89 -17.92
CA SER A 83 -4.34 -1.70 -18.39
C SER A 83 -4.07 -2.19 -19.81
N PHE A 84 -4.54 -3.40 -20.11
CA PHE A 84 -4.32 -4.08 -21.38
C PHE A 84 -5.67 -4.42 -22.01
N ASP A 85 -5.74 -4.35 -23.34
CA ASP A 85 -6.94 -4.78 -24.09
C ASP A 85 -7.11 -6.31 -24.08
N GLY A 86 -6.04 -7.05 -23.78
CA GLY A 86 -6.01 -8.50 -23.75
C GLY A 86 -5.64 -9.09 -22.40
N ARG A 87 -5.08 -10.31 -22.41
CA ARG A 87 -4.85 -11.15 -21.22
C ARG A 87 -3.37 -11.31 -20.87
N THR A 88 -2.49 -10.76 -21.70
CA THR A 88 -1.04 -10.94 -21.63
C THR A 88 -0.31 -9.61 -21.68
N LEU A 89 0.96 -9.62 -21.25
CA LEU A 89 1.82 -8.44 -21.34
C LEU A 89 2.21 -8.05 -22.76
N ALA A 90 1.94 -8.92 -23.75
CA ALA A 90 2.18 -8.65 -25.16
C ALA A 90 1.01 -7.92 -25.83
N ASP A 91 -0.15 -7.85 -25.16
CA ASP A 91 -1.33 -7.17 -25.69
C ASP A 91 -1.18 -5.64 -25.62
N PRO A 92 -1.92 -4.88 -26.46
CA PRO A 92 -1.87 -3.42 -26.45
C PRO A 92 -2.19 -2.82 -25.08
N ILE A 93 -1.42 -1.80 -24.70
CA ILE A 93 -1.69 -0.99 -23.50
C ILE A 93 -2.84 -0.04 -23.81
N ALA A 94 -3.94 -0.19 -23.08
CA ALA A 94 -5.10 0.70 -23.18
C ALA A 94 -4.89 2.00 -22.40
N SER A 95 -4.29 1.92 -21.21
CA SER A 95 -3.96 3.08 -20.38
C SER A 95 -2.78 2.78 -19.46
N ARG A 96 -2.05 3.83 -19.10
CA ARG A 96 -0.93 3.78 -18.16
C ARG A 96 -0.90 5.02 -17.29
N VAL A 97 -0.71 4.83 -15.99
CA VAL A 97 -0.49 5.89 -15.02
C VAL A 97 0.65 5.50 -14.08
N ASP A 98 1.67 6.34 -14.00
CA ASP A 98 2.71 6.23 -12.98
C ASP A 98 2.32 7.13 -11.80
N ALA A 99 1.71 6.52 -10.77
CA ALA A 99 1.17 7.24 -9.63
C ALA A 99 2.26 7.61 -8.61
N GLU A 100 2.27 8.90 -8.27
CA GLU A 100 3.21 9.53 -7.35
C GLU A 100 2.46 10.32 -6.24
N GLY A 101 3.17 10.61 -5.15
CA GLY A 101 2.64 11.20 -3.93
C GLY A 101 2.82 10.33 -2.67
N PRO A 102 2.29 10.77 -1.53
CA PRO A 102 2.29 10.01 -0.28
C PRO A 102 1.33 8.81 -0.33
N LEU A 103 1.45 7.92 0.65
CA LEU A 103 0.70 6.65 0.74
C LEU A 103 -0.78 6.79 0.40
N ALA A 104 -1.49 7.74 1.02
CA ALA A 104 -2.93 7.94 0.80
C ALA A 104 -3.24 8.33 -0.66
N VAL A 105 -2.40 9.16 -1.27
CA VAL A 105 -2.54 9.60 -2.67
C VAL A 105 -2.28 8.43 -3.62
N LEU A 106 -1.26 7.60 -3.35
CA LEU A 106 -0.98 6.40 -4.14
C LEU A 106 -2.16 5.43 -4.15
N VAL A 107 -2.74 5.16 -2.98
CA VAL A 107 -3.93 4.31 -2.83
C VAL A 107 -5.11 4.90 -3.61
N SER A 108 -5.36 6.21 -3.46
CA SER A 108 -6.44 6.89 -4.17
C SER A 108 -6.27 6.82 -5.69
N LYS A 109 -5.07 7.11 -6.21
CA LYS A 109 -4.78 7.08 -7.66
C LYS A 109 -4.90 5.67 -8.24
N ALA A 110 -4.45 4.65 -7.52
CA ALA A 110 -4.61 3.26 -7.94
C ALA A 110 -6.08 2.83 -8.00
N LEU A 111 -6.89 3.24 -7.01
CA LEU A 111 -8.33 2.98 -7.00
C LEU A 111 -9.04 3.65 -8.17
N THR A 112 -8.75 4.93 -8.42
CA THR A 112 -9.30 5.66 -9.57
C THR A 112 -8.91 4.98 -10.86
N PHE A 113 -7.64 4.60 -11.03
CA PHE A 113 -7.18 3.90 -12.22
C PHE A 113 -7.94 2.60 -12.48
N VAL A 114 -8.14 1.77 -11.44
CA VAL A 114 -8.87 0.51 -11.58
C VAL A 114 -10.34 0.76 -11.92
N ASP A 115 -11.01 1.73 -11.27
CA ASP A 115 -12.40 2.10 -11.61
C ASP A 115 -12.51 2.54 -13.08
N GLU A 116 -11.58 3.36 -13.55
CA GLU A 116 -11.54 3.84 -14.93
C GLU A 116 -11.28 2.72 -15.94
N ALA A 117 -10.34 1.83 -15.65
CA ALA A 117 -10.03 0.68 -16.50
C ALA A 117 -11.20 -0.33 -16.59
N GLN A 118 -12.11 -0.32 -15.62
CA GLN A 118 -13.31 -1.16 -15.62
C GLN A 118 -14.56 -0.47 -16.18
N ARG A 119 -14.48 0.80 -16.61
CA ARG A 119 -15.61 1.49 -17.23
C ARG A 119 -16.02 0.75 -18.52
N GLY A 120 -17.26 0.27 -18.54
CA GLY A 120 -17.79 -0.51 -19.66
C GLY A 120 -17.59 -2.03 -19.54
N SER A 121 -16.85 -2.51 -18.54
CA SER A 121 -16.79 -3.93 -18.20
C SER A 121 -18.06 -4.37 -17.47
N SER A 122 -18.55 -5.57 -17.79
CA SER A 122 -19.60 -6.26 -17.03
C SER A 122 -19.08 -6.80 -15.69
N ALA A 123 -17.77 -6.87 -15.52
CA ALA A 123 -17.10 -7.30 -14.30
C ALA A 123 -16.47 -6.11 -13.55
N ARG A 124 -16.73 -5.99 -12.24
CA ARG A 124 -16.27 -4.87 -11.41
C ARG A 124 -15.68 -5.34 -10.10
N TYR A 125 -14.43 -4.95 -9.82
CA TYR A 125 -13.81 -5.24 -8.54
C TYR A 125 -14.41 -4.33 -7.47
N SER A 126 -14.67 -4.87 -6.28
CA SER A 126 -15.07 -4.07 -5.13
C SER A 126 -13.96 -3.05 -4.81
N PRO A 127 -14.26 -1.74 -4.73
CA PRO A 127 -13.27 -0.74 -4.33
C PRO A 127 -12.63 -1.04 -2.96
N ALA A 128 -13.35 -1.71 -2.06
CA ALA A 128 -12.83 -2.12 -0.76
C ALA A 128 -11.76 -3.24 -0.90
N VAL A 129 -11.98 -4.21 -1.79
CA VAL A 129 -11.01 -5.27 -2.08
C VAL A 129 -9.77 -4.70 -2.76
N VAL A 130 -9.94 -3.86 -3.79
CA VAL A 130 -8.82 -3.22 -4.50
C VAL A 130 -8.00 -2.37 -3.52
N ARG A 131 -8.66 -1.59 -2.65
CA ARG A 131 -8.00 -0.77 -1.63
C ARG A 131 -7.14 -1.64 -0.72
N GLU A 132 -7.70 -2.72 -0.21
CA GLU A 132 -7.02 -3.62 0.71
C GLU A 132 -5.79 -4.27 0.06
N VAL A 133 -5.92 -4.75 -1.18
CA VAL A 133 -4.79 -5.33 -1.94
C VAL A 133 -3.68 -4.29 -2.17
N VAL A 134 -4.04 -3.08 -2.62
CA VAL A 134 -3.06 -2.01 -2.91
C VAL A 134 -2.37 -1.53 -1.64
N VAL A 135 -3.12 -1.34 -0.55
CA VAL A 135 -2.56 -0.94 0.75
C VAL A 135 -1.62 -2.00 1.28
N ASN A 136 -2.00 -3.28 1.21
CA ASN A 136 -1.14 -4.38 1.62
C ASN A 136 0.13 -4.43 0.77
N ALA A 137 0.02 -4.25 -0.55
CA ALA A 137 1.17 -4.19 -1.44
C ALA A 137 2.12 -3.04 -1.09
N LEU A 138 1.61 -1.84 -0.74
CA LEU A 138 2.44 -0.68 -0.39
C LEU A 138 3.04 -0.76 1.01
N VAL A 139 2.30 -1.29 1.99
CA VAL A 139 2.74 -1.40 3.39
C VAL A 139 3.75 -2.54 3.58
N HIS A 140 3.54 -3.67 2.92
CA HIS A 140 4.37 -4.86 3.10
C HIS A 140 5.56 -4.96 2.14
N ARG A 141 5.69 -4.05 1.17
CA ARG A 141 6.81 -4.05 0.23
C ARG A 141 8.17 -3.98 0.94
N ASP A 142 9.19 -4.55 0.32
CA ASP A 142 10.57 -4.30 0.72
C ASP A 142 10.98 -2.89 0.30
N LEU A 143 11.06 -1.97 1.27
CA LEU A 143 11.46 -0.57 1.06
C LEU A 143 12.89 -0.40 0.53
N ARG A 144 13.69 -1.48 0.48
CA ARG A 144 15.06 -1.47 -0.08
C ARG A 144 15.10 -1.84 -1.55
N ARG A 145 13.98 -2.29 -2.14
CA ARG A 145 13.92 -2.72 -3.55
C ARG A 145 13.56 -1.52 -4.44
N PRO A 146 14.25 -1.34 -5.59
CA PRO A 146 14.05 -0.19 -6.47
C PRO A 146 12.78 -0.26 -7.32
N SER A 147 12.05 -1.37 -7.31
CA SER A 147 10.83 -1.55 -8.10
C SER A 147 9.63 -0.92 -7.42
N ARG A 148 8.73 -0.28 -8.18
CA ARG A 148 7.42 0.20 -7.69
C ARG A 148 6.45 -0.97 -7.48
N VAL A 149 5.42 -0.75 -6.65
CA VAL A 149 4.22 -1.62 -6.69
C VAL A 149 3.59 -1.48 -8.08
N SER A 150 3.07 -2.56 -8.66
CA SER A 150 2.42 -2.52 -9.96
C SER A 150 0.98 -3.00 -9.87
N VAL A 151 0.07 -2.25 -10.48
CA VAL A 151 -1.35 -2.60 -10.62
C VAL A 151 -1.61 -2.82 -12.11
N ARG A 152 -2.01 -4.03 -12.49
CA ARG A 152 -2.21 -4.40 -13.89
C ARG A 152 -3.61 -4.92 -14.11
N VAL A 153 -4.38 -4.27 -14.97
CA VAL A 153 -5.73 -4.67 -15.33
C VAL A 153 -5.68 -5.36 -16.69
N PHE A 154 -6.05 -6.63 -16.73
CA PHE A 154 -6.21 -7.41 -17.95
C PHE A 154 -7.70 -7.59 -18.24
N ALA A 155 -8.01 -8.06 -19.45
CA ALA A 155 -9.38 -8.38 -19.87
C ALA A 155 -10.06 -9.42 -18.96
N ASP A 156 -9.28 -10.27 -18.27
CA ASP A 156 -9.79 -11.36 -17.44
C ASP A 156 -9.38 -11.29 -15.96
N ARG A 157 -8.52 -10.37 -15.53
CA ARG A 157 -8.06 -10.32 -14.13
C ARG A 157 -7.43 -8.98 -13.74
N LEU A 158 -7.29 -8.76 -12.44
CA LEU A 158 -6.49 -7.68 -11.87
C LEU A 158 -5.32 -8.29 -11.11
N GLU A 159 -4.10 -7.89 -11.47
CA GLU A 159 -2.88 -8.28 -10.80
C GLU A 159 -2.31 -7.10 -10.01
N VAL A 160 -1.95 -7.35 -8.75
CA VAL A 160 -1.19 -6.40 -7.93
C VAL A 160 0.12 -7.06 -7.51
N HIS A 161 1.22 -6.50 -7.99
CA HIS A 161 2.58 -6.95 -7.71
C HIS A 161 3.23 -6.06 -6.66
N SER A 162 3.72 -6.66 -5.57
CA SER A 162 4.50 -5.99 -4.53
C SER A 162 5.95 -6.47 -4.55
N PRO A 163 6.94 -5.56 -4.56
CA PRO A 163 8.35 -5.92 -4.45
C PRO A 163 8.71 -6.49 -3.07
N GLY A 164 9.48 -7.57 -3.06
CA GLY A 164 9.87 -8.29 -1.86
C GLY A 164 8.98 -9.49 -1.57
N GLY A 165 9.60 -10.58 -1.12
CA GLY A 165 8.88 -11.77 -0.67
C GLY A 165 8.23 -11.63 0.71
N PRO A 166 7.77 -12.74 1.30
CA PRO A 166 7.23 -12.74 2.65
C PRO A 166 8.35 -12.40 3.66
N PRO A 167 8.00 -11.97 4.89
CA PRO A 167 8.98 -11.76 5.95
C PRO A 167 9.79 -13.05 6.21
N GLU A 168 11.06 -12.90 6.59
CA GLU A 168 11.91 -14.05 6.94
C GLU A 168 11.26 -14.90 8.05
N GLY A 169 11.17 -16.20 7.83
CA GLY A 169 10.51 -17.15 8.76
C GLY A 169 9.10 -17.60 8.36
N TYR A 170 8.47 -16.93 7.38
CA TYR A 170 7.19 -17.37 6.81
C TYR A 170 7.42 -17.92 5.40
N ALA A 171 7.19 -19.23 5.21
CA ALA A 171 7.46 -19.90 3.94
C ALA A 171 6.36 -19.64 2.90
N ASP A 172 5.12 -19.48 3.35
CA ASP A 172 3.96 -19.15 2.52
C ASP A 172 2.89 -18.35 3.30
N LEU A 173 1.79 -18.02 2.61
CA LEU A 173 0.64 -17.33 3.22
C LEU A 173 -0.26 -18.26 4.02
N ASP A 174 -0.18 -19.57 3.79
CA ASP A 174 -0.95 -20.54 4.55
C ASP A 174 -0.41 -20.63 5.99
N ASP A 175 0.91 -20.53 6.18
CA ASP A 175 1.53 -20.44 7.51
C ASP A 175 1.08 -19.17 8.25
N LEU A 176 1.00 -18.04 7.53
CA LEU A 176 0.48 -16.78 8.06
C LEU A 176 -1.02 -16.86 8.44
N ALA A 177 -1.80 -17.63 7.67
CA ALA A 177 -3.21 -17.88 7.94
C ALA A 177 -3.44 -18.90 9.08
N ARG A 178 -2.60 -19.96 9.16
CA ARG A 178 -2.64 -21.02 10.17
C ARG A 178 -2.27 -20.52 11.56
N GLU A 179 -1.38 -19.53 11.67
CA GLU A 179 -1.04 -18.90 12.96
C GLU A 179 -2.09 -17.88 13.44
N GLY A 180 -3.28 -17.83 12.82
CA GLY A 180 -4.38 -16.98 13.27
C GLY A 180 -4.31 -15.53 12.77
N GLY A 181 -3.63 -15.30 11.64
CA GLY A 181 -3.55 -13.96 11.03
C GLY A 181 -2.58 -13.02 11.76
N VAL A 182 -1.52 -13.56 12.36
CA VAL A 182 -0.43 -12.78 12.96
C VAL A 182 0.30 -12.04 11.83
N SER A 183 -0.18 -10.84 11.51
CA SER A 183 0.49 -9.94 10.58
C SER A 183 1.83 -9.52 11.20
N ALA A 184 2.93 -10.06 10.66
CA ALA A 184 4.29 -9.61 10.91
C ALA A 184 4.72 -8.64 9.80
N PRO A 185 4.29 -7.36 9.82
CA PRO A 185 4.68 -6.41 8.78
C PRO A 185 6.19 -6.23 8.77
N ARG A 186 6.79 -6.31 7.57
CA ARG A 186 8.20 -5.94 7.33
C ARG A 186 8.49 -4.49 7.76
N ASN A 187 7.45 -3.66 7.69
CA ASN A 187 7.47 -2.24 7.99
C ASN A 187 6.45 -1.92 9.12
N PRO A 188 6.71 -2.26 10.39
CA PRO A 188 5.72 -2.14 11.46
C PRO A 188 5.25 -0.70 11.70
N LEU A 189 6.14 0.28 11.50
CA LEU A 189 5.78 1.68 11.68
C LEU A 189 4.86 2.13 10.54
N LEU A 190 5.22 1.84 9.29
CA LEU A 190 4.36 2.15 8.13
C LEU A 190 2.98 1.52 8.26
N ALA A 191 2.92 0.23 8.64
CA ALA A 191 1.67 -0.49 8.86
C ALA A 191 0.83 0.11 9.98
N SER A 192 1.47 0.54 11.08
CA SER A 192 0.78 1.19 12.20
C SER A 192 0.20 2.55 11.79
N VAL A 193 0.94 3.35 11.03
CA VAL A 193 0.50 4.67 10.57
C VAL A 193 -0.62 4.54 9.53
N ALA A 194 -0.46 3.67 8.53
CA ALA A 194 -1.47 3.42 7.50
C ALA A 194 -2.84 3.02 8.09
N ARG A 195 -2.82 2.15 9.10
CA ARG A 195 -4.03 1.72 9.83
C ARG A 195 -4.74 2.87 10.53
N ARG A 196 -3.98 3.77 11.15
CA ARG A 196 -4.53 4.94 11.86
C ARG A 196 -5.07 5.99 10.91
N LEU A 197 -4.52 6.08 9.71
CA LEU A 197 -5.07 6.89 8.63
C LEU A 197 -6.33 6.26 7.99
N GLY A 198 -6.79 5.10 8.48
CA GLY A 198 -7.97 4.42 7.96
C GLY A 198 -7.78 3.88 6.53
N LEU A 199 -6.54 3.63 6.10
CA LEU A 199 -6.26 3.19 4.73
C LEU A 199 -6.50 1.69 4.53
N GLY A 200 -6.34 0.86 5.55
CA GLY A 200 -6.56 -0.59 5.50
C GLY A 200 -7.18 -1.17 6.77
N GLU A 201 -7.55 -2.45 6.74
CA GLU A 201 -8.21 -3.16 7.85
C GLU A 201 -7.36 -3.33 9.11
N GLN A 202 -8.04 -3.50 10.25
CA GLN A 202 -7.42 -3.86 11.51
C GLN A 202 -7.35 -5.40 11.67
N LEU A 203 -6.29 -5.89 12.32
CA LEU A 203 -6.23 -7.24 12.92
C LEU A 203 -6.25 -8.44 11.95
N GLY A 204 -5.43 -8.42 10.88
CA GLY A 204 -5.24 -9.61 10.02
C GLY A 204 -6.44 -9.99 9.15
N ARG A 205 -7.53 -9.21 9.19
CA ARG A 205 -8.74 -9.40 8.38
C ARG A 205 -8.58 -9.00 6.92
N GLY A 206 -7.51 -8.27 6.58
CA GLY A 206 -7.24 -7.82 5.22
C GLY A 206 -7.18 -8.97 4.22
N LEU A 207 -6.41 -10.01 4.56
CA LEU A 207 -6.32 -11.23 3.75
C LEU A 207 -7.67 -11.95 3.67
N VAL A 208 -8.41 -12.01 4.78
CA VAL A 208 -9.75 -12.61 4.82
C VAL A 208 -10.69 -11.87 3.87
N ARG A 209 -10.75 -10.52 3.92
CA ARG A 209 -11.54 -9.71 2.97
C ARG A 209 -11.15 -9.99 1.54
N ILE A 210 -9.85 -9.97 1.23
CA ILE A 210 -9.36 -10.22 -0.12
C ILE A 210 -9.88 -11.56 -0.63
N VAL A 211 -9.75 -12.62 0.16
CA VAL A 211 -10.15 -13.97 -0.24
C VAL A 211 -11.68 -14.12 -0.29
N THR A 212 -12.41 -13.61 0.70
CA THR A 212 -13.87 -13.79 0.82
C THR A 212 -14.64 -12.89 -0.14
N GLU A 213 -14.34 -11.59 -0.17
CA GLU A 213 -15.03 -10.62 -1.03
C GLU A 213 -14.48 -10.64 -2.45
N GLY A 214 -13.18 -10.88 -2.64
CA GLY A 214 -12.56 -10.96 -3.97
C GLY A 214 -12.98 -12.20 -4.77
N SER A 215 -13.43 -13.27 -4.10
CA SER A 215 -13.96 -14.49 -4.74
C SER A 215 -15.49 -14.60 -4.62
N ALA A 216 -16.18 -13.56 -4.12
CA ALA A 216 -17.59 -13.66 -3.75
C ALA A 216 -18.51 -13.85 -4.96
N GLY A 217 -19.02 -15.08 -5.14
CA GLY A 217 -19.93 -15.41 -6.24
C GLY A 217 -19.22 -15.76 -7.55
N LEU A 218 -17.94 -16.14 -7.46
CA LEU A 218 -17.12 -16.59 -8.58
C LEU A 218 -16.71 -18.05 -8.35
N ASP A 219 -16.59 -18.82 -9.43
CA ASP A 219 -16.00 -20.16 -9.39
C ASP A 219 -14.47 -20.10 -9.25
N GLU A 220 -13.86 -19.04 -9.79
CA GLU A 220 -12.45 -18.73 -9.63
C GLU A 220 -12.19 -18.01 -8.30
N ARG A 221 -11.05 -18.33 -7.68
CA ARG A 221 -10.63 -17.76 -6.39
C ARG A 221 -9.49 -16.76 -6.58
N VAL A 222 -9.36 -15.85 -5.63
CA VAL A 222 -8.15 -15.03 -5.51
C VAL A 222 -6.93 -15.93 -5.40
N GLU A 223 -5.97 -15.72 -6.29
CA GLU A 223 -4.70 -16.41 -6.27
C GLU A 223 -3.63 -15.48 -5.68
N ILE A 224 -2.85 -15.98 -4.74
CA ILE A 224 -1.72 -15.24 -4.20
C ILE A 224 -0.45 -16.06 -4.40
N ARG A 225 0.43 -15.56 -5.26
CA ARG A 225 1.72 -16.18 -5.56
C ARG A 225 2.80 -15.43 -4.80
N VAL A 226 3.69 -16.19 -4.18
CA VAL A 226 4.76 -15.64 -3.36
C VAL A 226 6.07 -16.21 -3.84
N SER A 227 7.07 -15.34 -3.98
CA SER A 227 8.45 -15.72 -4.23
C SER A 227 9.36 -14.99 -3.24
N PRO A 228 10.66 -15.35 -3.13
CA PRO A 228 11.61 -14.56 -2.35
C PRO A 228 11.75 -13.09 -2.83
N LYS A 229 11.33 -12.79 -4.07
CA LYS A 229 11.54 -11.49 -4.72
C LYS A 229 10.29 -10.63 -4.79
N ASP A 230 9.10 -11.22 -4.75
CA ASP A 230 7.84 -10.53 -4.95
C ASP A 230 6.65 -11.29 -4.36
N VAL A 231 5.56 -10.54 -4.18
CA VAL A 231 4.22 -11.07 -3.90
C VAL A 231 3.29 -10.59 -5.00
N LEU A 232 2.53 -11.51 -5.58
CA LEU A 232 1.52 -11.23 -6.60
C LEU A 232 0.15 -11.66 -6.07
N VAL A 233 -0.80 -10.71 -6.05
CA VAL A 233 -2.22 -10.99 -5.81
C VAL A 233 -2.96 -10.87 -7.14
N CYS A 234 -3.61 -11.95 -7.57
CA CYS A 234 -4.46 -12.00 -8.75
C CYS A 234 -5.93 -12.10 -8.33
N LEU A 235 -6.71 -11.08 -8.68
CA LEU A 235 -8.16 -11.07 -8.50
C LEU A 235 -8.83 -11.54 -9.81
N PRO A 236 -9.68 -12.60 -9.77
CA PRO A 236 -10.41 -13.10 -10.94
C PRO A 236 -11.49 -12.12 -11.38
N PRO A 237 -12.01 -12.21 -12.62
CA PRO A 237 -12.91 -11.20 -13.16
C PRO A 237 -14.21 -11.20 -12.35
N ALA A 238 -14.47 -10.12 -11.62
CA ALA A 238 -15.60 -10.02 -10.71
C ALA A 238 -16.93 -9.88 -11.48
N ILE A 239 -17.57 -10.98 -11.85
CA ILE A 239 -18.89 -11.00 -12.50
C ILE A 239 -19.89 -10.24 -11.62
N ALA A 240 -20.56 -9.23 -12.18
CA ALA A 240 -21.63 -8.54 -11.48
C ALA A 240 -22.70 -9.54 -11.04
N LYS A 241 -22.98 -9.63 -9.73
CA LYS A 241 -24.13 -10.38 -9.22
C LYS A 241 -25.40 -9.81 -9.87
N GLY A 242 -26.01 -10.59 -10.76
CA GLY A 242 -27.34 -10.34 -11.29
C GLY A 242 -27.40 -9.85 -12.74
N ARG A 243 -27.16 -10.75 -13.70
CA ARG A 243 -27.99 -10.84 -14.89
C ARG A 243 -28.01 -12.29 -15.38
N PRO A 244 -29.16 -13.00 -15.39
CA PRO A 244 -29.22 -14.25 -16.12
C PRO A 244 -28.92 -13.94 -17.59
N LEU A 245 -28.06 -14.75 -18.20
CA LEU A 245 -27.94 -14.79 -19.65
C LEU A 245 -29.33 -15.13 -20.20
N SER A 246 -29.97 -14.15 -20.82
CA SER A 246 -31.19 -14.34 -21.62
C SER A 246 -30.84 -14.93 -22.97
#